data_AF-A0A803MI48-F1
#
_entry.id   AF-A0A803MI48-F1
#
_cell.length_a   1.000
_cell.length_b   1.000
_cell.length_c   1.000
_cell.angle_alpha   90.00
_cell.angle_beta   90.00
_cell.angle_gamma   90.00
#
_symmetry.space_group_name_H-M   'P 1'
#
loop_
_entity.id
_entity.type
_entity.pdbx_description
1 polymer ?
#
loop_
_entity_poly.entity_id
_entity_poly.type
_entity_poly.pdbx_seq_one_letter_code
_entity_poly.pdbx_strand_id
1 'polypeptide(L)'
;MDDGDVSKQIQQMVEFIRQEALEKSNEISVSAEEEFNIEKLQLVEAEKKKIRQDYERKNKQVEVRKKIEYSMQLNASRIKYLQAQDEIVNDMKEAASKELLRVSDNPNAYSYKKLLQAFSDDKNPYNYNKLLQALIVQGLLRLKEPSVLLRCREMDKKAVEYVLEDSKREYAEKAKVQAPTITIDDISPPSASQEHGPSCSGGVVLASNDGKIVCENTLDARLNVAFQQKLPQIRKHIFG
;
A
#
# COMPACT_ATOMS: atom_id res chain seq x y z
N MET A 1 -63.49 77.02 68.63
CA MET A 1 -62.61 75.88 68.36
C MET A 1 -61.24 76.26 68.87
N ASP A 2 -60.63 75.40 69.68
CA ASP A 2 -59.36 75.68 70.36
C ASP A 2 -58.18 75.39 69.42
N ASP A 3 -57.25 76.33 69.27
CA ASP A 3 -56.08 76.22 68.37
C ASP A 3 -55.19 75.01 68.71
N GLY A 4 -55.19 74.58 69.98
CA GLY A 4 -54.47 73.40 70.45
C GLY A 4 -55.00 72.08 69.86
N ASP A 5 -56.30 71.97 69.60
CA ASP A 5 -56.90 70.77 69.01
C ASP A 5 -56.67 70.71 67.49
N VAL A 6 -56.66 71.88 66.83
CA VAL A 6 -56.26 72.00 65.42
C VAL A 6 -54.80 71.57 65.23
N SER A 7 -53.90 71.97 66.12
CA SER A 7 -52.47 71.58 66.06
C SER A 7 -52.26 70.06 66.24
N LYS A 8 -53.01 69.41 67.15
CA LYS A 8 -52.98 67.95 67.33
C LYS A 8 -53.50 67.18 66.11
N GLN A 9 -54.56 67.67 65.47
CA GLN A 9 -55.06 67.09 64.22
C GLN A 9 -54.04 67.20 63.08
N ILE A 10 -53.36 68.34 62.97
CA ILE A 10 -52.28 68.52 61.99
C ILE A 10 -51.12 67.56 62.27
N GLN A 11 -50.72 67.37 63.53
CA GLN A 11 -49.68 66.39 63.90
C GLN A 11 -50.07 64.96 63.53
N GLN A 12 -51.30 64.54 63.83
CA GLN A 12 -51.81 63.22 63.42
C GLN A 12 -51.80 63.05 61.90
N MET A 13 -52.20 64.09 61.14
CA MET A 13 -52.11 64.04 59.68
C MET A 13 -50.66 63.93 59.19
N VAL A 14 -49.71 64.62 59.81
CA VAL A 14 -48.28 64.53 59.46
C VAL A 14 -47.71 63.14 59.78
N GLU A 15 -48.10 62.55 60.91
CA GLU A 15 -47.70 61.20 61.30
C GLU A 15 -48.28 60.14 60.36
N PHE A 16 -49.54 60.28 59.97
CA PHE A 16 -50.17 59.44 58.96
C PHE A 16 -49.43 59.52 57.61
N ILE A 17 -49.14 60.73 57.12
CA ILE A 17 -48.39 60.93 55.86
C ILE A 17 -47.00 60.28 55.94
N ARG A 18 -46.31 60.39 57.09
CA ARG A 18 -45.00 59.74 57.28
C ARG A 18 -45.09 58.23 57.30
N GLN A 19 -46.11 57.67 57.95
CA GLN A 19 -46.31 56.23 58.02
C GLN A 19 -46.68 55.66 56.64
N GLU A 20 -47.56 56.33 55.90
CA GLU A 20 -47.92 55.98 54.52
C GLU A 20 -46.69 56.04 53.58
N ALA A 21 -45.85 57.08 53.72
CA ALA A 21 -44.60 57.17 52.97
C ALA A 21 -43.61 56.05 53.32
N LEU A 22 -43.51 55.65 54.60
CA LEU A 22 -42.67 54.54 55.06
C LEU A 22 -43.17 53.19 54.53
N GLU A 23 -44.48 52.94 54.60
CA GLU A 23 -45.07 51.73 54.05
C GLU A 23 -44.86 51.65 52.53
N LYS A 24 -45.07 52.76 51.81
CA LYS A 24 -44.80 52.82 50.37
C LYS A 24 -43.32 52.60 50.05
N SER A 25 -42.41 53.17 50.84
CA SER A 25 -40.96 52.95 50.68
C SER A 25 -40.59 51.48 50.89
N ASN A 26 -41.15 50.82 51.90
CA ASN A 26 -40.90 49.41 52.17
C ASN A 26 -41.48 48.52 51.07
N GLU A 27 -42.68 48.81 50.58
CA GLU A 27 -43.30 48.10 49.45
C GLU A 27 -42.43 48.19 48.20
N ILE A 28 -41.92 49.39 47.86
CA ILE A 28 -40.99 49.57 46.74
C ILE A 28 -39.70 48.79 46.96
N SER A 29 -39.14 48.79 48.17
CA SER A 29 -37.91 48.06 48.47
C SER A 29 -38.07 46.56 48.30
N VAL A 30 -39.17 45.98 48.82
CA VAL A 30 -39.46 44.55 48.70
C VAL A 30 -39.73 44.19 47.25
N SER A 31 -40.54 44.98 46.54
CA SER A 31 -40.81 44.75 45.11
C SER A 31 -39.54 44.82 44.27
N ALA A 32 -38.63 45.76 44.55
CA ALA A 32 -37.37 45.87 43.83
C ALA A 32 -36.45 44.67 44.08
N GLU A 33 -36.43 44.12 45.30
CA GLU A 33 -35.65 42.93 45.61
C GLU A 33 -36.21 41.67 44.95
N GLU A 34 -37.53 41.53 44.89
CA GLU A 34 -38.19 40.45 44.15
C GLU A 34 -37.89 40.53 42.64
N GLU A 35 -38.04 41.71 42.04
CA GLU A 35 -37.72 41.92 40.62
C GLU A 35 -36.25 41.66 40.31
N PHE A 36 -35.33 42.14 41.15
CA PHE A 36 -33.90 41.87 41.01
C PHE A 36 -33.59 40.37 41.01
N ASN A 37 -34.20 39.62 41.93
CA ASN A 37 -33.98 38.19 42.02
C ASN A 37 -34.53 37.45 40.79
N ILE A 38 -35.69 37.87 40.29
CA ILE A 38 -36.30 37.30 39.08
C ILE A 38 -35.41 37.58 37.86
N GLU A 39 -35.00 38.83 37.63
CA GLU A 39 -34.15 39.18 36.48
C GLU A 39 -32.79 38.48 36.55
N LYS A 40 -32.15 38.46 37.72
CA LYS A 40 -30.90 37.75 37.93
C LYS A 40 -31.03 36.27 37.59
N LEU A 41 -32.10 35.61 38.06
CA LEU A 41 -32.34 34.21 37.77
C LEU A 41 -32.53 33.99 36.27
N GLN A 42 -33.34 34.82 35.61
CA GLN A 42 -33.59 34.73 34.16
C GLN A 42 -32.31 34.90 33.35
N LEU A 43 -31.47 35.89 33.67
CA LEU A 43 -30.18 36.11 33.02
C LEU A 43 -29.25 34.90 33.19
N VAL A 44 -29.14 34.37 34.41
CA VAL A 44 -28.31 33.20 34.71
C VAL A 44 -28.82 31.95 33.99
N GLU A 45 -30.14 31.72 33.95
CA GLU A 45 -30.72 30.57 33.26
C GLU A 45 -30.55 30.65 31.74
N ALA A 46 -30.71 31.85 31.17
CA ALA A 46 -30.49 32.10 29.74
C ALA A 46 -29.05 31.78 29.33
N GLU A 47 -28.06 32.25 30.08
CA GLU A 47 -26.65 31.96 29.81
C GLU A 47 -26.29 30.49 30.08
N LYS A 48 -26.79 29.89 31.17
CA LYS A 48 -26.63 28.44 31.42
C LYS A 48 -27.18 27.61 30.26
N LYS A 49 -28.30 28.01 29.66
CA LYS A 49 -28.88 27.32 28.50
C LYS A 49 -27.98 27.42 27.28
N LYS A 50 -27.42 28.59 26.97
CA LYS A 50 -26.44 28.77 25.88
C LYS A 50 -25.20 27.91 26.08
N ILE A 51 -24.61 27.96 27.29
CA ILE A 51 -23.44 27.16 27.64
C ILE A 51 -23.70 25.66 27.46
N ARG A 52 -24.85 25.16 27.94
CA ARG A 52 -25.22 23.74 27.76
C ARG A 52 -25.28 23.34 26.29
N GLN A 53 -25.90 24.15 25.44
CA GLN A 53 -25.99 23.87 24.00
C GLN A 53 -24.61 23.84 23.33
N ASP A 54 -23.72 24.77 23.68
CA ASP A 54 -22.37 24.81 23.14
C ASP A 54 -21.53 23.61 23.58
N TYR A 55 -21.63 23.21 24.85
CA TYR A 55 -20.96 22.00 25.33
C TYR A 55 -21.52 20.73 24.70
N GLU A 56 -22.83 20.66 24.43
CA GLU A 56 -23.42 19.53 23.72
C GLU A 56 -22.85 19.39 22.31
N ARG A 57 -22.71 20.51 21.57
CA ARG A 57 -22.06 20.53 20.25
C ARG A 57 -20.59 20.10 20.32
N LYS A 58 -19.83 20.65 21.29
CA LYS A 58 -18.43 20.27 21.50
C LYS A 58 -18.30 18.79 21.84
N ASN A 59 -19.17 18.25 22.68
CA ASN A 59 -19.15 16.84 23.04
C ASN A 59 -19.41 15.94 21.83
N LYS A 60 -20.44 16.25 21.03
CA LYS A 60 -20.70 15.55 19.76
C LYS A 60 -19.50 15.61 18.81
N GLN A 61 -18.84 16.76 18.69
CA GLN A 61 -17.65 16.91 17.85
C GLN A 61 -16.48 16.03 18.34
N VAL A 62 -16.25 15.96 19.65
CA VAL A 62 -15.21 15.11 20.26
C VAL A 62 -15.53 13.63 20.03
N GLU A 63 -16.78 13.20 20.19
CA GLU A 63 -17.18 11.82 19.90
C GLU A 63 -16.93 11.42 18.45
N VAL A 64 -17.28 12.30 17.50
CA VAL A 64 -17.02 12.07 16.07
C VAL A 64 -15.53 11.99 15.81
N ARG A 65 -14.73 12.91 16.36
CA ARG A 65 -13.26 12.88 16.22
C ARG A 65 -12.67 11.59 16.78
N LYS A 66 -13.11 11.15 17.95
CA LYS A 66 -12.67 9.89 18.57
C LYS A 66 -12.97 8.68 17.68
N LYS A 67 -14.14 8.63 17.05
CA LYS A 67 -14.51 7.56 16.09
C LYS A 67 -13.62 7.58 14.85
N ILE A 68 -13.33 8.76 14.31
CA ILE A 68 -12.44 8.92 13.15
C ILE A 68 -11.03 8.46 13.51
N GLU A 69 -10.49 8.92 14.64
CA GLU A 69 -9.15 8.57 15.08
C GLU A 69 -8.99 7.07 15.32
N TYR A 70 -9.97 6.46 15.99
CA TYR A 70 -10.01 5.01 16.17
C TYR A 70 -10.04 4.25 14.83
N SER A 71 -10.87 4.70 13.88
CA SER A 71 -10.93 4.12 12.53
C SER A 71 -9.61 4.29 11.77
N MET A 72 -8.98 5.47 11.84
CA MET A 72 -7.68 5.74 11.23
C MET A 72 -6.60 4.84 11.82
N GLN A 73 -6.58 4.65 13.14
CA GLN A 73 -5.61 3.78 13.82
C GLN A 73 -5.79 2.31 13.42
N LEU A 74 -7.04 1.82 13.32
CA LEU A 74 -7.33 0.49 12.83
C LEU A 74 -6.87 0.30 11.38
N ASN A 75 -7.19 1.27 10.50
CA ASN A 75 -6.78 1.20 9.11
C ASN A 75 -5.25 1.26 8.96
N ALA A 76 -4.57 2.12 9.73
CA ALA A 76 -3.11 2.18 9.76
C ALA A 76 -2.50 0.85 10.21
N SER A 77 -3.08 0.21 11.24
CA SER A 77 -2.61 -1.10 11.72
C SER A 77 -2.83 -2.19 10.67
N ARG A 78 -3.99 -2.18 10.00
CA ARG A 78 -4.31 -3.09 8.90
C ARG A 78 -3.35 -2.92 7.72
N ILE A 79 -3.08 -1.69 7.30
CA ILE A 79 -2.14 -1.41 6.20
C ILE A 79 -0.74 -1.90 6.56
N LYS A 80 -0.25 -1.63 7.77
CA LYS A 80 1.05 -2.15 8.25
C LYS A 80 1.11 -3.67 8.20
N TYR A 81 0.05 -4.35 8.62
CA TYR A 81 -0.03 -5.80 8.54
C TYR A 81 0.04 -6.31 7.09
N LEU A 82 -0.71 -5.70 6.17
CA LEU A 82 -0.69 -6.07 4.75
C LEU A 82 0.68 -5.79 4.11
N GLN A 83 1.32 -4.68 4.46
CA GLN A 83 2.68 -4.36 4.01
C GLN A 83 3.67 -5.41 4.48
N ALA A 84 3.64 -5.81 5.75
CA ALA A 84 4.51 -6.87 6.28
C ALA A 84 4.25 -8.22 5.59
N GLN A 85 2.99 -8.55 5.26
CA GLN A 85 2.70 -9.75 4.46
C GLN A 85 3.28 -9.68 3.06
N ASP A 86 3.18 -8.52 2.39
CA ASP A 86 3.73 -8.33 1.06
C ASP A 86 5.27 -8.34 1.06
N GLU A 87 5.90 -7.77 2.09
CA GLU A 87 7.35 -7.82 2.30
C GLU A 87 7.84 -9.26 2.40
N ILE A 88 7.22 -10.11 3.22
CA ILE A 88 7.62 -11.53 3.35
C ILE A 88 7.54 -12.26 2.00
N VAL A 89 6.49 -12.00 1.22
CA VAL A 89 6.29 -12.64 -0.08
C VAL A 89 7.30 -12.12 -1.11
N ASN A 90 7.68 -10.85 -1.04
CA ASN A 90 8.74 -10.26 -1.87
C ASN A 90 10.13 -10.77 -1.46
N ASP A 91 10.43 -10.88 -0.17
CA ASP A 91 11.70 -11.43 0.34
C ASP A 91 11.90 -12.87 -0.14
N MET A 92 10.83 -13.69 -0.14
CA MET A 92 10.87 -15.04 -0.70
C MET A 92 11.19 -15.03 -2.20
N LYS A 93 10.60 -14.10 -2.96
CA LYS A 93 10.90 -13.92 -4.38
C LYS A 93 12.37 -13.52 -4.59
N GLU A 94 12.88 -12.58 -3.80
CA GLU A 94 14.28 -12.15 -3.87
C GLU A 94 15.24 -13.28 -3.52
N ALA A 95 14.92 -14.09 -2.52
CA ALA A 95 15.71 -15.28 -2.17
C ALA A 95 15.75 -16.26 -3.35
N ALA A 96 14.60 -16.53 -4.00
CA ALA A 96 14.54 -17.36 -5.20
C ALA A 96 15.36 -16.76 -6.37
N SER A 97 15.30 -15.44 -6.60
CA SER A 97 16.14 -14.77 -7.61
C SER A 97 17.63 -14.92 -7.31
N LYS A 98 18.04 -14.76 -6.04
CA LYS A 98 19.43 -14.93 -5.60
C LYS A 98 19.92 -16.37 -5.78
N GLU A 99 19.04 -17.36 -5.62
CA GLU A 99 19.37 -18.76 -5.93
C GLU A 99 19.50 -18.99 -7.44
N LEU A 100 18.67 -18.35 -8.27
CA LEU A 100 18.76 -18.45 -9.73
C LEU A 100 20.06 -17.89 -10.30
N LEU A 101 20.60 -16.81 -9.71
CA LEU A 101 21.91 -16.26 -10.10
C LEU A 101 23.04 -17.29 -10.06
N ARG A 102 22.94 -18.30 -9.18
CA ARG A 102 23.97 -19.33 -8.96
C ARG A 102 23.79 -20.57 -9.84
N VAL A 103 22.76 -20.61 -10.69
CA VAL A 103 22.47 -21.75 -11.58
C VAL A 103 23.56 -21.93 -12.64
N SER A 104 24.25 -20.86 -13.05
CA SER A 104 25.40 -20.93 -13.97
C SER A 104 26.68 -21.45 -13.31
N ASP A 105 26.88 -21.16 -12.02
CA ASP A 105 28.20 -21.25 -11.38
C ASP A 105 28.46 -22.59 -10.71
N ASN A 106 27.41 -23.25 -10.22
CA ASN A 106 27.53 -24.59 -9.66
C ASN A 106 26.65 -25.53 -10.47
N PRO A 107 27.17 -26.68 -10.94
CA PRO A 107 26.37 -27.79 -11.42
C PRO A 107 25.97 -28.80 -10.33
N ASN A 108 26.53 -28.85 -9.10
CA ASN A 108 26.24 -29.92 -8.12
C ASN A 108 25.47 -29.58 -6.82
N ALA A 109 25.12 -28.33 -6.55
CA ALA A 109 24.28 -27.87 -5.44
C ALA A 109 22.83 -28.40 -5.50
N TYR A 110 22.33 -28.74 -4.33
CA TYR A 110 21.14 -29.56 -4.12
C TYR A 110 19.82 -28.87 -4.57
N SER A 111 19.76 -27.54 -4.59
CA SER A 111 18.53 -26.75 -4.82
C SER A 111 18.04 -26.79 -6.27
N TYR A 112 18.93 -26.70 -7.26
CA TYR A 112 18.58 -26.75 -8.68
C TYR A 112 18.65 -28.17 -9.26
N LYS A 113 19.03 -29.16 -8.46
CA LYS A 113 19.10 -30.57 -8.88
C LYS A 113 17.80 -31.03 -9.52
N LYS A 114 16.65 -30.65 -8.96
CA LYS A 114 15.34 -30.98 -9.53
C LYS A 114 15.02 -30.25 -10.85
N LEU A 115 15.53 -29.04 -11.04
CA LEU A 115 15.35 -28.25 -12.27
C LEU A 115 16.22 -28.78 -13.42
N LEU A 116 17.51 -29.05 -13.13
CA LEU A 116 18.46 -29.56 -14.11
C LEU A 116 18.33 -31.07 -14.35
N GLN A 117 17.73 -31.82 -13.43
CA GLN A 117 17.42 -33.26 -13.60
C GLN A 117 16.42 -33.51 -14.74
N ALA A 118 15.58 -32.54 -15.09
CA ALA A 118 14.75 -32.65 -16.30
C ALA A 118 15.57 -32.55 -17.60
N PHE A 119 16.81 -32.07 -17.52
CA PHE A 119 17.73 -31.85 -18.64
C PHE A 119 19.05 -32.64 -18.49
N SER A 120 19.11 -33.60 -17.57
CA SER A 120 20.30 -34.44 -17.34
C SER A 120 20.47 -35.52 -18.40
N ASP A 121 21.71 -35.89 -18.72
CA ASP A 121 22.08 -37.08 -19.50
C ASP A 121 22.87 -38.09 -18.66
N ASP A 122 22.92 -39.35 -19.10
CA ASP A 122 23.72 -40.43 -18.49
C ASP A 122 25.20 -40.07 -18.26
N LYS A 123 25.75 -39.12 -19.04
CA LYS A 123 27.15 -38.67 -18.96
C LYS A 123 27.36 -37.37 -18.19
N ASN A 124 26.32 -36.54 -18.01
CA ASN A 124 26.45 -35.27 -17.30
C ASN A 124 25.15 -34.95 -16.54
N PRO A 125 25.15 -35.06 -15.20
CA PRO A 125 23.94 -34.94 -14.40
C PRO A 125 23.35 -33.53 -14.34
N TYR A 126 24.07 -32.51 -14.83
CA TYR A 126 23.64 -31.10 -14.78
C TYR A 126 24.13 -30.35 -16.02
N ASN A 127 23.21 -29.98 -16.92
CA ASN A 127 23.56 -29.41 -18.21
C ASN A 127 22.84 -28.08 -18.47
N TYR A 128 23.49 -26.98 -18.09
CA TYR A 128 23.02 -25.62 -18.36
C TYR A 128 22.88 -25.35 -19.88
N ASN A 129 23.75 -25.94 -20.71
CA ASN A 129 23.68 -25.79 -22.17
C ASN A 129 22.38 -26.37 -22.73
N LYS A 130 21.91 -27.52 -22.23
CA LYS A 130 20.60 -28.08 -22.61
C LYS A 130 19.43 -27.19 -22.21
N LEU A 131 19.50 -26.57 -21.03
CA LEU A 131 18.50 -25.60 -20.61
C LEU A 131 18.49 -24.39 -21.57
N LEU A 132 19.65 -23.84 -21.91
CA LEU A 132 19.78 -22.75 -22.88
C LEU A 132 19.22 -23.16 -24.25
N GLN A 133 19.56 -24.35 -24.76
CA GLN A 133 19.03 -24.87 -26.01
C GLN A 133 17.50 -24.91 -26.01
N ALA A 134 16.89 -25.45 -24.94
CA ALA A 134 15.44 -25.51 -24.80
C ALA A 134 14.79 -24.12 -24.73
N LEU A 135 15.42 -23.16 -24.05
CA LEU A 135 14.94 -21.78 -23.97
C LEU A 135 15.00 -21.07 -25.32
N ILE A 136 16.07 -21.28 -26.09
CA ILE A 136 16.23 -20.74 -27.45
C ILE A 136 15.13 -21.32 -28.35
N VAL A 137 14.99 -22.65 -28.41
CA VAL A 137 13.98 -23.32 -29.23
C VAL A 137 12.57 -22.85 -28.85
N GLN A 138 12.28 -22.72 -27.55
CA GLN A 138 10.99 -22.23 -27.08
C GLN A 138 10.68 -20.82 -27.58
N GLY A 139 11.65 -19.90 -27.53
CA GLY A 139 11.44 -18.53 -28.02
C GLY A 139 11.34 -18.46 -29.54
N LEU A 140 12.13 -19.25 -30.28
CA LEU A 140 12.00 -19.37 -31.74
C LEU A 140 10.61 -19.86 -32.16
N LEU A 141 10.08 -20.89 -31.49
CA LEU A 141 8.72 -21.41 -31.72
C LEU A 141 7.62 -20.39 -31.41
N ARG A 142 7.90 -19.41 -30.54
CA ARG A 142 6.96 -18.34 -30.18
C ARG A 142 7.02 -17.17 -31.17
N LEU A 143 8.22 -16.77 -31.60
CA LEU A 143 8.42 -15.70 -32.57
C LEU A 143 8.03 -16.11 -33.99
N LYS A 144 8.42 -17.34 -34.42
CA LYS A 144 8.17 -17.87 -35.77
C LYS A 144 8.64 -16.97 -36.90
N GLU A 145 9.81 -16.36 -36.74
CA GLU A 145 10.41 -15.48 -37.73
C GLU A 145 11.61 -16.13 -38.44
N PRO A 146 11.89 -15.74 -39.70
CA PRO A 146 13.00 -16.30 -40.47
C PRO A 146 14.38 -15.80 -40.01
N SER A 147 14.45 -14.62 -39.37
CA SER A 147 15.67 -14.03 -38.86
C SER A 147 15.43 -13.43 -37.48
N VAL A 148 16.28 -13.76 -36.50
CA VAL A 148 16.10 -13.41 -35.09
C VAL A 148 17.42 -12.88 -34.51
N LEU A 149 17.34 -11.83 -33.70
CA LEU A 149 18.43 -11.30 -32.90
C LEU A 149 18.40 -11.96 -31.53
N LEU A 150 19.52 -12.56 -31.10
CA LEU A 150 19.66 -13.23 -29.80
C LEU A 150 20.54 -12.40 -28.89
N ARG A 151 20.00 -12.00 -27.74
CA ARG A 151 20.73 -11.34 -26.66
C ARG A 151 20.89 -12.30 -25.48
N CYS A 152 22.08 -12.37 -24.93
CA CYS A 152 22.41 -13.20 -23.78
C CYS A 152 23.40 -12.46 -22.87
N ARG A 153 23.59 -12.96 -21.65
CA ARG A 153 24.60 -12.43 -20.73
C ARG A 153 26.00 -12.68 -21.32
N GLU A 154 26.93 -11.73 -21.15
CA GLU A 154 28.28 -11.82 -21.74
C GLU A 154 29.01 -13.13 -21.44
N MET A 155 28.90 -13.65 -20.22
CA MET A 155 29.56 -14.92 -19.85
C MET A 155 28.93 -16.16 -20.48
N ASP A 156 27.65 -16.08 -20.88
CA ASP A 156 26.93 -17.19 -21.50
C ASP A 156 27.14 -17.23 -23.03
N LYS A 157 27.80 -16.21 -23.62
CA LYS A 157 27.99 -16.10 -25.07
C LYS A 157 28.61 -17.35 -25.69
N LYS A 158 29.67 -17.89 -25.06
CA LYS A 158 30.33 -19.14 -25.53
C LYS A 158 29.40 -20.36 -25.43
N ALA A 159 28.60 -20.44 -24.37
CA ALA A 159 27.66 -21.54 -24.17
C ALA A 159 26.50 -21.47 -25.18
N VAL A 160 26.02 -20.27 -25.47
CA VAL A 160 25.01 -20.00 -26.50
C VAL A 160 25.56 -20.36 -27.88
N GLU A 161 26.78 -19.90 -28.24
CA GLU A 161 27.44 -20.25 -29.50
C GLU A 161 27.56 -21.75 -29.70
N TYR A 162 27.86 -22.50 -28.63
CA TYR A 162 27.94 -23.95 -28.67
C TYR A 162 26.60 -24.63 -28.98
N VAL A 163 25.48 -24.13 -28.43
CA VAL A 163 24.15 -24.75 -28.60
C VAL A 163 23.35 -24.24 -29.80
N LEU A 164 23.79 -23.17 -30.45
CA LEU A 164 23.03 -22.50 -31.52
C LEU A 164 22.68 -23.43 -32.69
N GLU A 165 23.64 -24.22 -33.18
CA GLU A 165 23.42 -25.10 -34.33
C GLU A 165 22.45 -26.24 -34.00
N ASP A 166 22.55 -26.79 -32.78
CA ASP A 166 21.63 -27.80 -32.28
C ASP A 166 20.22 -27.22 -32.08
N SER A 167 20.10 -25.99 -31.56
CA SER A 167 18.83 -25.28 -31.43
C SER A 167 18.16 -25.00 -32.79
N LYS A 168 18.92 -24.61 -33.81
CA LYS A 168 18.41 -24.38 -35.17
C LYS A 168 17.85 -25.66 -35.77
N ARG A 169 18.58 -26.77 -35.63
CA ARG A 169 18.16 -28.10 -36.12
C ARG A 169 16.87 -28.56 -35.44
N GLU A 170 16.81 -28.45 -34.11
CA GLU A 170 15.62 -28.84 -33.34
C GLU A 170 14.40 -27.98 -33.66
N TYR A 171 14.58 -26.66 -33.85
CA TYR A 171 13.50 -25.78 -34.30
C TYR A 171 13.00 -26.16 -35.70
N ALA A 172 13.90 -26.37 -36.66
CA ALA A 172 13.56 -26.73 -38.03
C ALA A 172 12.74 -28.03 -38.09
N GLU A 173 13.12 -29.03 -37.28
CA GLU A 173 12.40 -30.29 -37.15
C GLU A 173 11.00 -30.10 -36.55
N LYS A 174 10.90 -29.37 -35.44
CA LYS A 174 9.61 -29.15 -34.73
C LYS A 174 8.64 -28.27 -35.52
N ALA A 175 9.14 -27.22 -36.16
CA ALA A 175 8.34 -26.26 -36.91
C ALA A 175 8.14 -26.67 -38.38
N LYS A 176 8.86 -27.69 -38.88
CA LYS A 176 8.84 -28.15 -40.28
C LYS A 176 9.15 -27.04 -41.28
N VAL A 177 10.09 -26.16 -40.94
CA VAL A 177 10.52 -25.01 -41.73
C VAL A 177 12.04 -25.01 -41.86
N GLN A 178 12.57 -24.14 -42.73
CA GLN A 178 14.02 -23.93 -42.82
C GLN A 178 14.58 -23.35 -41.52
N ALA A 179 15.85 -23.65 -41.26
CA ALA A 179 16.55 -23.13 -40.10
C ALA A 179 16.61 -21.59 -40.14
N PRO A 180 16.22 -20.89 -39.06
CA PRO A 180 16.22 -19.44 -39.02
C PRO A 180 17.66 -18.91 -38.91
N THR A 181 17.88 -17.72 -39.45
CA THR A 181 19.12 -16.98 -39.24
C THR A 181 19.10 -16.39 -37.84
N ILE A 182 20.06 -16.78 -36.99
CA ILE A 182 20.18 -16.27 -35.62
C ILE A 182 21.49 -15.49 -35.53
N THR A 183 21.38 -14.19 -35.23
CA THR A 183 22.53 -13.30 -35.03
C THR A 183 22.63 -12.97 -33.55
N ILE A 184 23.79 -13.22 -32.93
CA ILE A 184 24.03 -12.81 -31.56
C ILE A 184 24.28 -11.30 -31.56
N ASP A 185 23.45 -10.56 -30.84
CA ASP A 185 23.59 -9.13 -30.61
C ASP A 185 24.50 -8.91 -29.40
N ASP A 186 25.40 -7.93 -29.46
CA ASP A 186 26.34 -7.61 -28.38
C ASP A 186 25.68 -6.81 -27.25
N ILE A 187 24.39 -6.46 -27.39
CA ILE A 187 23.59 -5.82 -26.36
C ILE A 187 23.18 -6.83 -25.29
N SER A 188 23.67 -6.64 -24.06
CA SER A 188 23.28 -7.46 -22.91
C SER A 188 21.79 -7.25 -22.54
N PRO A 189 21.07 -8.31 -22.09
CA PRO A 189 19.72 -8.18 -21.54
C PRO A 189 19.66 -7.17 -20.39
N PRO A 190 18.56 -6.43 -20.21
CA PRO A 190 18.46 -5.43 -19.14
C PRO A 190 18.58 -6.08 -17.75
N SER A 191 19.36 -5.43 -16.87
CA SER A 191 19.53 -5.87 -15.48
C SER A 191 18.34 -5.52 -14.61
N ALA A 192 17.85 -6.53 -13.88
CA ALA A 192 16.85 -6.35 -12.83
C ALA A 192 17.45 -5.74 -11.55
N SER A 193 18.79 -5.69 -11.40
CA SER A 193 19.45 -5.25 -10.16
C SER A 193 20.90 -4.77 -10.35
N GLN A 194 21.09 -3.46 -10.09
CA GLN A 194 22.33 -2.71 -9.84
C GLN A 194 23.44 -2.67 -10.90
N GLU A 195 24.10 -1.52 -10.97
CA GLU A 195 25.16 -1.11 -11.90
C GLU A 195 26.45 -1.97 -11.90
N HIS A 196 26.60 -2.91 -10.96
CA HIS A 196 27.82 -3.70 -10.75
C HIS A 196 27.58 -5.22 -10.68
N GLY A 197 26.36 -5.68 -10.99
CA GLY A 197 25.98 -7.10 -11.02
C GLY A 197 25.87 -7.66 -12.45
N PRO A 198 25.75 -8.99 -12.60
CA PRO A 198 25.45 -9.55 -13.90
C PRO A 198 24.11 -9.06 -14.43
N SER A 199 24.02 -8.94 -15.75
CA SER A 199 22.85 -8.38 -16.41
C SER A 199 21.57 -9.22 -16.22
N CYS A 200 21.67 -10.51 -15.92
CA CYS A 200 20.55 -11.36 -15.52
C CYS A 200 21.07 -12.66 -14.88
N SER A 201 20.17 -13.44 -14.28
CA SER A 201 20.45 -14.78 -13.76
C SER A 201 20.74 -15.82 -14.85
N GLY A 202 20.54 -15.47 -16.12
CA GLY A 202 20.80 -16.31 -17.29
C GLY A 202 19.57 -16.50 -18.18
N GLY A 203 19.73 -17.31 -19.23
CA GLY A 203 18.74 -17.47 -20.29
C GLY A 203 18.97 -16.50 -21.45
N VAL A 204 17.94 -16.33 -22.28
CA VAL A 204 18.07 -15.60 -23.56
C VAL A 204 16.90 -14.66 -23.81
N VAL A 205 17.18 -13.57 -24.51
CA VAL A 205 16.15 -12.69 -25.07
C VAL A 205 16.25 -12.78 -26.58
N LEU A 206 15.13 -13.11 -27.22
CA LEU A 206 15.05 -13.22 -28.68
C LEU A 206 14.21 -12.07 -29.21
N ALA A 207 14.70 -11.36 -30.21
CA ALA A 207 13.98 -10.25 -30.83
C ALA A 207 13.87 -10.48 -32.34
N SER A 208 12.81 -9.93 -32.94
CA SER A 208 12.70 -9.79 -34.39
C SER A 208 13.92 -9.07 -34.97
N ASN A 209 14.23 -9.32 -36.24
CA ASN A 209 15.28 -8.59 -36.96
C ASN A 209 15.07 -7.06 -36.95
N ASP A 210 13.82 -6.59 -36.86
CA ASP A 210 13.50 -5.16 -36.74
C ASP A 210 13.41 -4.67 -35.29
N GLY A 211 13.64 -5.55 -34.31
CA GLY A 211 13.63 -5.25 -32.88
C GLY A 211 12.27 -4.95 -32.26
N LYS A 212 11.16 -5.04 -33.03
CA LYS A 212 9.82 -4.65 -32.52
C LYS A 212 9.17 -5.71 -31.64
N ILE A 213 9.35 -6.98 -32.01
CA ILE A 213 8.81 -8.11 -31.24
C ILE A 213 9.94 -8.68 -30.41
N VAL A 214 9.78 -8.69 -29.09
CA VAL A 214 10.80 -9.19 -28.15
C VAL A 214 10.18 -10.28 -27.28
N CYS A 215 10.81 -11.45 -27.29
CA CYS A 215 10.52 -12.59 -26.43
C CYS A 215 11.59 -12.66 -25.34
N GLU A 216 11.25 -12.17 -24.15
CA GLU A 216 12.09 -12.25 -22.97
C GLU A 216 11.95 -13.64 -22.33
N ASN A 217 12.95 -14.51 -22.52
CA ASN A 217 12.98 -15.87 -21.96
C ASN A 217 14.17 -16.05 -21.01
N THR A 218 14.46 -15.00 -20.23
CA THR A 218 15.43 -15.03 -19.13
C THR A 218 14.86 -15.79 -17.93
N LEU A 219 15.73 -16.34 -17.09
CA LEU A 219 15.30 -17.03 -15.87
C LEU A 219 14.55 -16.09 -14.91
N ASP A 220 14.95 -14.82 -14.86
CA ASP A 220 14.30 -13.79 -14.04
C ASP A 220 12.88 -13.47 -14.52
N ALA A 221 12.69 -13.27 -15.83
CA ALA A 221 11.36 -13.03 -16.40
C ALA A 221 10.43 -14.23 -16.17
N ARG A 222 10.95 -15.46 -16.33
CA ARG A 222 10.19 -16.68 -16.05
C ARG A 222 9.82 -16.81 -14.59
N LEU A 223 10.73 -16.48 -13.66
CA LEU A 223 10.44 -16.46 -12.24
C LEU A 223 9.33 -15.45 -11.93
N ASN A 224 9.40 -14.24 -12.51
CA ASN A 224 8.38 -13.21 -12.34
C ASN A 224 6.99 -13.71 -12.79
N VAL A 225 6.89 -14.30 -13.98
CA VAL A 225 5.63 -14.83 -14.51
C VAL A 225 5.10 -15.97 -13.62
N ALA A 226 5.96 -16.92 -13.25
CA ALA A 226 5.59 -18.04 -12.39
C ALA A 226 5.12 -17.55 -11.01
N PHE A 227 5.85 -16.59 -10.42
CA PHE A 227 5.51 -15.99 -9.14
C PHE A 227 4.14 -15.32 -9.16
N GLN A 228 3.85 -14.51 -10.17
CA GLN A 228 2.54 -13.85 -10.30
C GLN A 228 1.40 -14.85 -10.45
N GLN A 229 1.58 -15.90 -11.27
CA GLN A 229 0.56 -16.94 -11.44
C GLN A 229 0.34 -17.78 -10.18
N LYS A 230 1.41 -18.00 -9.41
CA LYS A 230 1.39 -18.81 -8.18
C LYS A 230 1.14 -17.99 -6.91
N LEU A 231 1.10 -16.66 -7.00
CA LEU A 231 0.91 -15.76 -5.87
C LEU A 231 -0.30 -16.13 -5.00
N PRO A 232 -1.49 -16.49 -5.54
CA PRO A 232 -2.62 -16.92 -4.71
C PRO A 232 -2.33 -18.19 -3.91
N GLN A 233 -1.62 -19.15 -4.52
CA GLN A 233 -1.25 -20.43 -3.88
C GLN A 233 -0.19 -20.22 -2.82
N ILE A 234 0.80 -19.37 -3.09
CA ILE A 234 1.85 -18.96 -2.16
C ILE A 234 1.24 -18.30 -0.92
N ARG A 235 0.38 -17.29 -1.11
CA ARG A 235 -0.27 -16.58 0.00
C ARG A 235 -1.10 -17.54 0.86
N LYS A 236 -1.85 -18.46 0.24
CA LYS A 236 -2.61 -19.49 0.95
C LYS A 236 -1.71 -20.42 1.78
N HIS A 237 -0.55 -20.83 1.26
CA HIS A 237 0.35 -21.71 2.01
C HIS A 237 1.07 -20.99 3.17
N ILE A 238 1.43 -19.72 2.99
CA ILE A 238 2.19 -18.96 4.00
C ILE A 238 1.25 -18.42 5.10
N PHE A 239 0.08 -17.90 4.72
CA PHE A 239 -0.79 -17.17 5.64
C PHE A 239 -2.07 -17.92 6.03
N GLY A 240 -2.40 -19.03 5.36
CA GLY A 240 -3.63 -19.81 5.58
C GLY A 240 -4.77 -19.42 4.67
#